data_AF-A0A1Q5LKG0-F1
#
_entry.id   AF-A0A1Q5LKG0-F1
#
_cell.length_a   1.000
_cell.length_b   1.000
_cell.length_c   1.000
_cell.angle_alpha   90.00
_cell.angle_beta   90.00
_cell.angle_gamma   90.00
#
_symmetry.space_group_name_H-M   'P 1'
#
loop_
_entity.id
_entity.type
_entity.pdbx_description
1 polymer ?
#
loop_
_entity_poly.entity_id
_entity_poly.type
_entity_poly.pdbx_seq_one_letter_code
_entity_poly.pdbx_strand_id
1 'polypeptide(L)'
;MTTEEVRALVVAAVADPTIDLAVPLGLSLAMREGLRSTVLATLTRGDYHPAVDDVPGSLTYRDGDQVRAASLSPESELLLAAYLSR
;
A
#
# COMPACT_ATOMS: atom_id res chain seq x y z
N MET A 1 -8.53 -7.87 6.95
CA MET A 1 -7.89 -7.14 8.06
C MET A 1 -8.69 -5.89 8.35
N THR A 2 -8.98 -5.64 9.62
CA THR A 2 -9.61 -4.40 10.09
C THR A 2 -8.58 -3.27 10.11
N THR A 3 -9.04 -2.02 10.17
CA THR A 3 -8.16 -0.86 10.31
C THR A 3 -7.30 -0.91 11.58
N GLU A 4 -7.83 -1.47 12.68
CA GLU A 4 -7.09 -1.62 13.94
C GLU A 4 -5.96 -2.64 13.84
N GLU A 5 -6.20 -3.79 13.22
CA GLU A 5 -5.18 -4.81 12.96
C GLU A 5 -4.04 -4.25 12.09
N VAL A 6 -4.39 -3.48 11.06
CA VAL A 6 -3.41 -2.83 10.18
C VAL A 6 -2.60 -1.81 10.94
N ARG A 7 -3.23 -0.98 11.78
CA ARG A 7 -2.52 -0.01 12.62
C ARG A 7 -1.56 -0.69 13.57
N ALA A 8 -1.98 -1.76 14.24
CA ALA A 8 -1.12 -2.52 15.15
C ALA A 8 0.09 -3.12 14.42
N LEU A 9 -0.13 -3.68 13.23
CA LEU A 9 0.94 -4.23 12.40
C LEU A 9 1.93 -3.16 11.94
N VAL A 10 1.44 -2.00 11.49
CA VAL A 10 2.29 -0.88 11.09
C VAL A 10 3.12 -0.36 12.27
N VAL A 11 2.51 -0.21 13.45
CA VAL A 11 3.25 0.19 14.67
C VAL A 11 4.34 -0.83 15.01
N ALA A 12 4.03 -2.12 14.96
CA ALA A 12 5.03 -3.17 15.19
C ALA A 12 6.16 -3.09 14.16
N ALA A 13 5.83 -2.89 12.88
CA ALA A 13 6.77 -2.76 11.79
C ALA A 13 7.65 -1.49 11.84
N VAL A 14 7.18 -0.42 12.48
CA VAL A 14 7.99 0.76 12.78
C VAL A 14 8.96 0.48 13.94
N ALA A 15 8.53 -0.30 14.94
CA ALA A 15 9.37 -0.67 16.07
C ALA A 15 10.41 -1.75 15.72
N ASP A 16 10.09 -2.65 14.77
CA ASP A 16 10.94 -3.72 14.30
C ASP A 16 10.99 -3.75 12.76
N PRO A 17 12.12 -3.32 12.14
CA PRO A 17 12.25 -3.28 10.69
C PRO A 17 12.32 -4.66 10.03
N THR A 18 12.49 -5.74 10.81
CA THR A 18 12.52 -7.12 10.27
C THR A 18 11.13 -7.65 9.92
N ILE A 19 10.07 -7.03 10.44
CA ILE A 19 8.69 -7.39 10.11
C ILE A 19 8.42 -7.01 8.65
N ASP A 20 8.13 -7.99 7.80
CA ASP A 20 7.84 -7.74 6.39
C ASP A 20 6.42 -7.19 6.18
N LEU A 21 6.35 -6.00 5.58
CA LEU A 21 5.09 -5.37 5.19
C LEU A 21 4.65 -5.70 3.75
N ALA A 22 5.51 -6.32 2.93
CA ALA A 22 5.18 -6.63 1.53
C ALA A 22 4.02 -7.61 1.42
N VAL A 23 4.02 -8.68 2.22
CA VAL A 23 2.93 -9.66 2.26
C VAL A 23 1.58 -9.05 2.67
N PRO A 24 1.45 -8.39 3.83
CA PRO A 24 0.17 -7.80 4.24
C PRO A 24 -0.28 -6.67 3.29
N LEU A 25 0.65 -5.87 2.76
CA LEU A 25 0.34 -4.85 1.74
C LEU A 25 -0.21 -5.50 0.46
N GLY A 26 0.48 -6.52 -0.06
CA GLY A 26 0.06 -7.22 -1.28
C GLY A 26 -1.32 -7.86 -1.15
N LEU A 27 -1.64 -8.44 0.01
CA LEU A 27 -2.97 -8.96 0.30
C LEU A 27 -4.02 -7.86 0.37
N SER A 28 -3.72 -6.73 1.04
CA SER A 28 -4.63 -5.59 1.11
C SER A 28 -4.97 -5.05 -0.28
N LEU A 29 -3.94 -4.81 -1.10
CA LEU A 29 -4.06 -4.34 -2.48
C LEU A 29 -4.87 -5.29 -3.37
N ALA A 30 -4.66 -6.60 -3.22
CA ALA A 30 -5.39 -7.60 -3.99
C ALA A 30 -6.87 -7.70 -3.59
N MET A 31 -7.16 -7.64 -2.29
CA MET A 31 -8.51 -7.83 -1.78
C MET A 31 -9.38 -6.57 -1.90
N ARG A 32 -8.80 -5.39 -1.79
CA ARG A 32 -9.54 -4.12 -1.70
C ARG A 32 -9.49 -3.33 -3.00
N GLU A 33 -8.34 -3.27 -3.65
CA GLU A 33 -8.15 -2.54 -4.92
C GLU A 33 -8.09 -3.47 -6.15
N GLY A 34 -8.13 -4.79 -5.95
CA GLY A 34 -8.05 -5.78 -7.04
C GLY A 34 -6.68 -5.84 -7.72
N LEU A 35 -5.65 -5.25 -7.11
CA LEU A 35 -4.31 -5.15 -7.69
C LEU A 35 -3.53 -6.44 -7.48
N ARG A 36 -2.76 -6.83 -8.49
CA ARG A 36 -1.87 -7.99 -8.38
C ARG A 36 -0.72 -7.66 -7.44
N SER A 37 -0.30 -8.63 -6.63
CA SER A 37 0.86 -8.47 -5.74
C SER A 37 2.16 -8.16 -6.50
N THR A 38 2.25 -8.52 -7.79
CA THR A 38 3.36 -8.17 -8.68
C THR A 38 3.55 -6.67 -8.83
N VAL A 39 2.53 -5.85 -8.56
CA VAL A 39 2.64 -4.38 -8.55
C VAL A 39 3.73 -3.92 -7.57
N LEU A 40 3.90 -4.60 -6.44
CA LEU A 40 4.91 -4.24 -5.45
C LEU A 40 6.35 -4.38 -5.98
N ALA A 41 6.60 -5.29 -6.92
CA ALA A 41 7.94 -5.53 -7.45
C ALA A 41 8.43 -4.40 -8.36
N THR A 42 7.52 -3.60 -8.91
CA THR A 42 7.82 -2.49 -9.83
C THR A 42 7.52 -1.12 -9.21
N LEU A 43 7.08 -1.11 -7.95
CA LEU A 43 6.60 0.06 -7.25
C LEU A 43 7.75 0.95 -6.79
N THR A 44 7.66 2.23 -7.09
CA THR A 44 8.59 3.25 -6.60
C THR A 44 7.85 4.24 -5.71
N ARG A 45 8.60 5.02 -4.92
CA ARG A 45 8.01 6.09 -4.10
C ARG A 45 7.27 7.14 -4.94
N GLY A 46 7.69 7.35 -6.19
CA GLY A 46 7.05 8.31 -7.11
C GLY A 46 5.68 7.86 -7.63
N ASP A 47 5.37 6.57 -7.51
CA ASP A 47 4.09 6.01 -7.93
C ASP A 47 2.99 6.21 -6.88
N TYR A 48 3.36 6.51 -5.64
CA TYR A 48 2.44 6.74 -4.53
C TYR A 48 2.10 8.23 -4.39
N HIS A 49 0.81 8.54 -4.37
CA HIS A 49 0.26 9.85 -4.11
C HIS A 49 -0.57 9.80 -2.81
N PRO A 50 -0.08 10.39 -1.71
CA PRO A 50 -0.79 10.38 -0.43
C PRO A 50 -2.16 11.05 -0.49
N ALA A 51 -3.08 10.64 0.38
CA ALA A 51 -4.35 11.33 0.59
C ALA A 51 -4.12 12.80 0.99
N VAL A 52 -5.00 13.66 0.52
CA VAL A 52 -5.03 15.10 0.85
C VAL A 52 -6.46 15.49 1.16
N ASP A 53 -6.70 16.01 2.36
CA ASP A 53 -8.03 16.34 2.87
C ASP A 53 -8.99 15.15 2.74
N ASP A 54 -10.09 15.32 2.01
CA ASP A 54 -11.11 14.28 1.77
C ASP A 54 -10.82 13.44 0.50
N VAL A 55 -9.69 13.67 -0.18
CA VAL A 55 -9.30 12.91 -1.38
C VAL A 55 -8.46 11.70 -0.96
N PRO A 56 -8.91 10.46 -1.25
CA PRO A 56 -8.15 9.26 -0.92
C PRO A 56 -6.78 9.23 -1.62
N GLY A 57 -5.80 8.61 -0.98
CA GLY A 57 -4.51 8.35 -1.61
C GLY A 57 -4.69 7.51 -2.87
N SER A 58 -3.71 7.57 -3.77
CA SER A 58 -3.71 6.77 -4.99
C SER A 58 -2.34 6.17 -5.26
N LEU A 59 -2.39 5.05 -5.98
CA LEU A 59 -1.21 4.35 -6.46
C LEU A 59 -1.27 4.27 -7.98
N THR A 60 -0.26 4.84 -8.62
CA THR A 60 0.02 4.64 -10.03
C THR A 60 0.74 3.30 -10.21
N TYR A 61 0.36 2.48 -11.19
CA TYR A 61 0.98 1.18 -11.41
C TYR A 61 0.96 0.80 -12.89
N ARG A 62 1.85 -0.12 -13.26
CA ARG A 62 1.87 -0.72 -14.60
C ARG A 62 1.00 -1.98 -14.64
N ASP A 63 0.09 -2.00 -15.61
CA ASP A 63 -0.71 -3.16 -16.00
C ASP A 63 -0.37 -3.52 -17.45
N GLY A 64 0.62 -4.41 -17.62
CA GLY A 64 1.26 -4.63 -18.92
C GLY A 64 1.94 -3.35 -19.40
N ASP A 65 1.58 -2.89 -20.60
CA ASP A 65 2.11 -1.67 -21.22
C ASP A 65 1.35 -0.40 -20.83
N GLN A 66 0.28 -0.52 -20.03
CA GLN A 66 -0.54 0.61 -19.60
C GLN A 66 -0.14 1.09 -18.21
N VAL A 67 -0.10 2.41 -18.03
CA VAL A 67 -0.03 3.04 -16.70
C VAL A 67 -1.45 3.34 -16.24
N ARG A 68 -1.81 2.87 -15.05
CA ARG A 68 -3.12 3.03 -14.43
C ARG A 68 -2.97 3.62 -13.03
N ALA A 69 -4.05 4.17 -12.50
CA ALA A 69 -4.11 4.65 -11.12
C ALA A 69 -5.26 3.97 -10.39
N ALA A 70 -5.03 3.59 -9.13
CA ALA A 70 -6.05 3.07 -8.23
C ALA A 70 -6.15 3.98 -7.00
N SER A 71 -7.37 4.40 -6.64
CA SER A 71 -7.63 4.97 -5.32
C SER A 71 -7.44 3.90 -4.26
N LEU A 72 -6.79 4.25 -3.17
CA LEU A 72 -6.46 3.35 -2.08
C LEU A 72 -7.55 3.43 -1.00
N SER A 73 -7.87 2.29 -0.43
CA SER A 73 -8.54 2.23 0.87
C SER A 73 -7.62 2.75 1.97
N PRO A 74 -8.18 3.25 3.09
CA PRO A 74 -7.38 3.74 4.22
C PRO A 74 -6.37 2.72 4.75
N GLU A 75 -6.71 1.43 4.72
CA GLU A 75 -5.82 0.36 5.17
C GLU A 75 -4.67 0.10 4.21
N SER A 76 -4.95 0.01 2.91
CA SER A 76 -3.92 -0.17 1.89
C SER A 76 -2.98 1.05 1.86
N GLU A 77 -3.52 2.25 2.03
CA GLU A 77 -2.72 3.48 2.14
C GLU A 77 -1.80 3.46 3.36
N LEU A 78 -2.31 3.08 4.53
CA LEU A 78 -1.51 3.03 5.75
C LEU A 78 -0.35 2.02 5.63
N LEU A 79 -0.62 0.84 5.05
CA LEU A 79 0.40 -0.18 4.79
C LEU A 79 1.44 0.31 3.75
N LEU A 80 0.98 0.95 2.67
CA LEU A 80 1.84 1.43 1.59
C LEU A 80 2.77 2.55 2.08
N ALA A 81 2.23 3.50 2.83
CA ALA A 81 3.00 4.59 3.42
C ALA A 81 4.09 4.06 4.37
N ALA A 82 3.75 3.07 5.21
CA ALA A 82 4.72 2.44 6.10
C ALA A 82 5.78 1.63 5.34
N TYR A 83 5.38 0.88 4.31
CA TYR A 83 6.28 0.11 3.45
C TYR A 83 7.31 1.00 2.73
N LEU A 84 6.87 2.15 2.19
CA LEU A 84 7.71 3.11 1.46
C LEU A 84 8.56 4.04 2.34
N SER A 85 8.31 4.05 3.65
CA SER A 85 9.07 4.87 4.61
C SER A 85 10.31 4.17 5.15
N ARG A 86 10.57 2.95 4.69
CA ARG A 86 11.72 2.12 5.07
C ARG A 86 12.91 2.31 4.13
#